data_AF-A0A6C1C9U4-F1
#
_entry.id   AF-A0A6C1C9U4-F1
#
_cell.length_a   1.000
_cell.length_b   1.000
_cell.length_c   1.000
_cell.angle_alpha   90.00
_cell.angle_beta   90.00
_cell.angle_gamma   90.00
#
_symmetry.space_group_name_H-M   'P 1'
#
loop_
_entity.id
_entity.type
_entity.pdbx_description
1 polymer ?
#
loop_
_entity_poly.entity_id
_entity_poly.type
_entity_poly.pdbx_seq_one_letter_code
_entity_poly.pdbx_strand_id
1 'polypeptide(L)' 'MDDVFEALLADLMVRTCQAVQDVGHLAAQTGIPFETDDVVNIVLRRLSADHPGLKTMSVAMLRTSVAELARTFWDREEA' A
#
# COMPACT_ATOMS: atom_id res chain seq x y z
N MET A 1 -11.65 -17.36 -9.99
CA MET A 1 -10.39 -17.15 -9.23
C MET A 1 -9.93 -15.71 -9.42
N ASP A 2 -10.14 -15.16 -10.62
CA ASP A 2 -9.81 -13.78 -10.98
C ASP A 2 -10.54 -12.73 -10.13
N ASP A 3 -11.83 -12.88 -9.84
CA ASP A 3 -12.60 -11.87 -9.07
C ASP A 3 -12.03 -11.59 -7.66
N VAL A 4 -11.50 -12.61 -6.98
CA VAL A 4 -10.96 -12.49 -5.61
C VAL A 4 -9.58 -11.85 -5.62
N PHE A 5 -8.77 -12.15 -6.63
CA PHE A 5 -7.46 -11.55 -6.82
C PHE A 5 -7.58 -10.09 -7.26
N GLU A 6 -8.48 -9.79 -8.20
CA GLU A 6 -8.79 -8.43 -8.63
C GLU A 6 -9.33 -7.57 -7.48
N ALA A 7 -10.22 -8.12 -6.66
CA ALA A 7 -10.70 -7.43 -5.46
C ALA A 7 -9.57 -7.09 -4.49
N LEU A 8 -8.61 -8.01 -4.30
CA LEU A 8 -7.43 -7.75 -3.48
C LEU A 8 -6.55 -6.66 -4.09
N LEU A 9 -6.25 -6.73 -5.39
CA LEU A 9 -5.43 -5.71 -6.04
C LEU A 9 -6.09 -4.33 -5.96
N ALA A 10 -7.40 -4.23 -6.19
CA ALA A 10 -8.14 -2.98 -6.07
C ALA A 10 -8.08 -2.42 -4.63
N ASP A 11 -8.28 -3.26 -3.62
CA ASP A 11 -8.19 -2.87 -2.21
C ASP A 11 -6.77 -2.41 -1.83
N LEU A 12 -5.74 -3.12 -2.31
CA LEU A 12 -4.34 -2.73 -2.12
C LEU A 12 -4.03 -1.39 -2.80
N MET A 13 -4.51 -1.16 -4.02
CA MET A 13 -4.31 0.12 -4.71
C MET A 13 -4.92 1.29 -3.91
N VAL A 14 -6.17 1.16 -3.48
CA VAL A 14 -6.86 2.21 -2.72
C VAL A 14 -6.15 2.50 -1.41
N ARG A 15 -5.83 1.47 -0.63
CA ARG A 15 -5.16 1.62 0.67
C ARG A 15 -3.76 2.18 0.52
N THR A 16 -3.02 1.76 -0.50
CA THR A 16 -1.65 2.24 -0.75
C THR A 16 -1.65 3.71 -1.15
N CYS A 17 -2.58 4.14 -2.01
CA CYS A 17 -2.75 5.54 -2.37
C CYS A 17 -3.06 6.41 -1.15
N GLN A 18 -4.02 6.00 -0.32
CA GLN A 18 -4.35 6.71 0.92
C GLN A 18 -3.18 6.75 1.90
N ALA A 19 -2.45 5.64 2.06
CA ALA A 19 -1.30 5.60 2.94
C ALA A 19 -0.16 6.51 2.46
N VAL A 20 0.09 6.58 1.15
CA VAL A 20 1.07 7.52 0.55
C VAL A 20 0.66 8.96 0.84
N GLN A 21 -0.62 9.31 0.70
CA GLN A 21 -1.11 10.65 1.00
C GLN A 21 -0.99 11.02 2.49
N ASP A 22 -1.39 10.10 3.38
CA ASP A 22 -1.28 10.28 4.84
C ASP A 22 0.18 10.57 5.24
N VAL A 23 1.09 9.78 4.68
CA VAL A 23 2.53 9.90 4.90
C VAL A 23 3.10 11.16 4.28
N GLY A 24 2.75 11.49 3.03
CA GLY A 24 3.23 12.69 2.36
C GLY A 24 2.83 13.95 3.11
N HIS A 25 1.59 13.99 3.61
CA HIS A 25 1.12 15.07 4.47
C HIS A 25 1.93 15.16 5.77
N LEU A 26 2.22 14.03 6.42
CA LEU A 26 3.02 13.99 7.64
C LEU A 26 4.47 14.43 7.39
N ALA A 27 5.09 13.96 6.31
CA ALA A 27 6.45 14.33 5.91
C ALA A 27 6.56 15.84 5.65
N ALA A 28 5.60 16.42 4.95
CA ALA A 28 5.54 17.86 4.70
C ALA A 28 5.40 18.69 5.98
N GLN A 29 4.65 18.19 6.98
CA GLN A 29 4.47 18.87 8.27
C GLN A 29 5.67 18.74 9.21
N THR A 30 6.33 17.59 9.20
CA THR A 30 7.37 17.24 10.20
C THR A 30 8.80 17.41 9.67
N GLY A 31 8.98 17.46 8.34
CA GLY A 31 10.30 17.44 7.70
C GLY A 31 11.02 16.10 7.80
N ILE A 32 10.37 15.06 8.32
CA ILE A 32 10.94 13.72 8.42
C ILE A 32 10.79 13.02 7.07
N PRO A 33 11.90 12.53 6.46
CA PRO A 33 11.83 11.81 5.19
C PRO A 33 11.11 10.48 5.37
N PHE A 34 10.32 10.12 4.37
CA PHE A 34 9.52 8.90 4.35
C PHE A 34 10.28 7.73 3.73
N GLU A 35 10.09 6.52 4.30
CA GLU A 35 10.55 5.27 3.72
C GLU A 35 9.38 4.40 3.24
N THR A 36 9.49 3.79 2.06
CA THR A 36 8.46 2.90 1.47
C THR A 36 7.92 1.86 2.45
N ASP A 37 8.75 1.37 3.38
CA ASP A 37 8.37 0.40 4.39
C ASP A 37 7.29 0.91 5.37
N ASP A 38 7.21 2.23 5.61
CA ASP A 38 6.17 2.82 6.45
C ASP A 38 4.78 2.67 5.80
N VAL A 39 4.67 2.90 4.49
CA VAL A 39 3.43 2.68 3.74
C VAL A 39 3.06 1.20 3.72
N VAL A 40 4.03 0.32 3.48
CA VAL A 40 3.79 -1.14 3.52
C VAL A 40 3.23 -1.54 4.88
N ASN A 41 3.83 -1.07 5.97
CA ASN A 41 3.37 -1.40 7.31
C ASN A 41 1.96 -0.84 7.62
N ILE A 42 1.65 0.38 7.17
CA ILE A 42 0.31 0.98 7.32
C ILE A 42 -0.73 0.16 6.55
N VAL A 43 -0.47 -0.14 5.28
CA VAL A 43 -1.41 -0.89 4.42
C VAL A 43 -1.66 -2.28 4.98
N LEU A 44 -0.61 -3.00 5.39
CA LEU A 44 -0.75 -4.33 5.98
C LEU A 44 -1.49 -4.34 7.31
N ARG A 45 -1.34 -3.31 8.14
CA ARG A 45 -2.11 -3.16 9.39
C ARG A 45 -3.58 -2.85 9.12
N ARG A 46 -3.87 -2.12 8.03
CA ARG A 46 -5.24 -1.76 7.63
C ARG A 46 -5.95 -2.90 6.90
N LEU A 47 -5.21 -3.81 6.27
CA LEU A 47 -5.76 -4.97 5.58
C LEU A 47 -6.31 -5.97 6.60
N SER A 48 -7.59 -6.33 6.49
CA SER A 48 -8.21 -7.30 7.39
C SER A 48 -7.56 -8.68 7.23
N ALA A 49 -7.26 -9.36 8.33
CA ALA A 49 -6.74 -10.74 8.31
C ALA A 49 -7.72 -11.72 7.65
N ASP A 50 -9.01 -11.39 7.61
CA ASP A 50 -10.06 -12.18 6.97
C ASP A 50 -10.27 -11.84 5.48
N HIS A 51 -9.44 -10.97 4.90
CA HIS A 51 -9.59 -10.57 3.51
C HIS A 51 -9.48 -11.80 2.59
N PRO A 52 -10.51 -12.12 1.78
CA PRO A 52 -10.58 -13.39 1.05
C PRO A 52 -9.43 -13.59 0.06
N GLY A 53 -8.88 -12.49 -0.47
CA GLY A 53 -7.69 -12.52 -1.34
C GLY A 53 -6.37 -12.85 -0.63
N LEU A 54 -6.27 -12.82 0.70
CA LEU A 54 -5.02 -13.19 1.37
C LEU A 54 -4.65 -14.66 1.16
N LYS A 55 -5.60 -15.51 0.75
CA LYS A 55 -5.34 -16.91 0.38
C LYS A 55 -4.71 -17.05 -1.01
N THR A 56 -4.79 -16.03 -1.85
CA THR A 56 -4.31 -16.07 -3.24
C THR A 56 -2.90 -15.51 -3.39
N MET A 57 -2.32 -14.91 -2.34
CA MET A 57 -1.01 -14.25 -2.40
C MET A 57 -0.20 -14.48 -1.12
N SER A 58 1.11 -14.71 -1.26
CA SER A 58 2.00 -14.82 -0.11
C SER A 58 2.25 -13.45 0.54
N VAL A 59 2.58 -13.43 1.83
CA VAL A 59 2.91 -12.18 2.55
C VAL A 59 4.09 -11.44 1.90
N ALA A 60 5.08 -12.18 1.37
CA ALA A 60 6.21 -11.57 0.66
C ALA A 60 5.74 -10.86 -0.61
N MET A 61 4.88 -11.50 -1.41
CA MET A 61 4.34 -10.92 -2.64
C MET A 61 3.44 -9.71 -2.33
N LEU A 62 2.61 -9.80 -1.28
CA LEU A 62 1.79 -8.70 -0.77
C LEU A 62 2.65 -7.47 -0.42
N ARG A 63 3.74 -7.67 0.32
CA ARG A 63 4.70 -6.60 0.68
C ARG A 63 5.31 -5.97 -0.56
N THR A 64 5.78 -6.79 -1.50
CA THR A 64 6.39 -6.31 -2.75
C THR A 64 5.39 -5.50 -3.57
N SER A 65 4.17 -5.99 -3.77
CA SER A 65 3.13 -5.29 -4.54
C SER A 65 2.78 -3.93 -3.92
N VAL A 66 2.65 -3.86 -2.59
CA VAL A 66 2.41 -2.58 -1.91
C VAL A 66 3.60 -1.63 -2.05
N ALA A 67 4.83 -2.13 -1.94
CA ALA A 67 6.03 -1.30 -2.10
C ALA A 67 6.16 -0.71 -3.51
N GLU A 68 5.86 -1.50 -4.55
CA GLU A 68 5.86 -1.06 -5.95
C GLU A 68 4.77 -0.02 -6.23
N LEU A 69 3.56 -0.24 -5.71
CA LEU A 69 2.47 0.73 -5.79
C LEU A 69 2.81 2.03 -5.05
N ALA A 70 3.41 1.92 -3.86
CA ALA A 70 3.78 3.07 -3.05
C ALA A 70 4.78 3.98 -3.78
N ARG A 71 5.84 3.40 -4.39
CA ARG A 71 6.77 4.15 -5.24
C ARG A 71 6.06 4.80 -6.42
N THR A 72 5.22 4.03 -7.12
CA THR A 72 4.47 4.55 -8.27
C THR A 72 3.58 5.74 -7.91
N PHE A 73 2.92 5.72 -6.76
CA PHE A 73 2.10 6.84 -6.31
C PHE A 73 2.94 8.02 -5.84
N TRP A 74 4.02 7.77 -5.10
CA TRP A 74 4.93 8.82 -4.64
C TRP A 74 5.54 9.59 -5.82
N ASP A 75 6.08 8.87 -6.80
CA ASP A 75 6.67 9.45 -8.01
C ASP A 75 5.66 10.29 -8.82
N ARG A 76 4.35 10.02 -8.68
CA ARG A 76 3.27 10.79 -9.34
C ARG A 76 2.84 12.02 -8.56
N GLU A 77 3.03 12.06 -7.24
CA GLU A 77 2.74 13.25 -6.43
C GLU A 77 3.90 14.27 -6.49
N GLU A 78 5.13 13.83 -6.75
CA GLU A 78 6.29 14.71 -6.93
C GLU A 78 6.52 15.21 -8.38
N ALA A 79 5.70 14.74 -9.34
CA ALA A 79 5.76 15.13 -10.77
C ALA A 79 4.89 16.36 -11.11
#